data_AF-A0A8S0H3N1-F1
#
_entry.id   AF-A0A8S0H3N1-F1
#
_cell.length_a   1.000
_cell.length_b   1.000
_cell.length_c   1.000
_cell.angle_alpha   90.00
_cell.angle_beta   90.00
_cell.angle_gamma   90.00
#
_symmetry.space_group_name_H-M   'P 1'
#
loop_
_entity.id
_entity.type
_entity.pdbx_description
1 polymer ?
#
loop_
_entity_poly.entity_id
_entity_poly.type
_entity_poly.pdbx_seq_one_letter_code
_entity_poly.pdbx_strand_id
1 'polypeptide(L)' 'MPQGWRTVGKSGFKKDCLAYIEEVWTDMRPLSLRQKMDQQAVAG' A
#
# COMPACT_ATOMS: atom_id res chain seq x y z
N MET A 1 -10.67 -2.21 14.93
CA MET A 1 -9.38 -1.78 14.36
C MET A 1 -8.63 -0.98 15.41
N PRO A 2 -7.32 -1.20 15.61
CA PRO A 2 -6.54 -0.36 16.52
C PRO A 2 -6.52 1.11 16.07
N GLN A 3 -6.25 2.03 16.99
CA GLN A 3 -6.13 3.45 16.67
C GLN A 3 -5.08 3.68 15.57
N GLY A 4 -5.44 4.47 14.56
CA GLY A 4 -4.58 4.72 13.39
C GLY A 4 -4.74 3.72 12.23
N TRP A 5 -5.52 2.63 12.40
CA TRP A 5 -5.84 1.71 11.31
C TRP A 5 -7.21 2.01 10.69
N ARG A 6 -7.29 1.86 9.37
CA ARG A 6 -8.52 1.96 8.59
C ARG A 6 -8.70 0.75 7.69
N THR A 7 -9.94 0.34 7.47
CA THR A 7 -10.30 -0.69 6.48
C THR A 7 -10.23 -0.10 5.07
N VAL A 8 -9.63 -0.80 4.13
CA VAL A 8 -9.51 -0.42 2.70
C VAL A 8 -9.52 -1.67 1.82
N GLY A 9 -9.75 -1.49 0.52
CA GLY A 9 -9.60 -2.55 -0.48
C GLY A 9 -10.78 -3.53 -0.50
N LYS A 10 -10.46 -4.80 -0.78
CA LYS A 10 -11.44 -5.87 -0.99
C LYS A 10 -11.96 -6.48 0.31
N SER A 11 -13.27 -6.67 0.40
CA SER A 11 -13.94 -7.45 1.45
C SER A 11 -14.45 -8.77 0.87
N GLY A 12 -14.31 -9.88 1.60
CA GLY A 12 -14.73 -11.20 1.11
C GLY A 12 -14.03 -12.34 1.86
N PHE A 13 -13.92 -13.50 1.20
CA PHE A 13 -13.18 -14.62 1.78
C PHE A 13 -11.70 -14.27 1.95
N LYS A 14 -11.06 -14.88 2.95
CA LYS A 14 -9.64 -14.69 3.26
C LYS A 14 -8.75 -14.82 2.01
N LYS A 15 -9.00 -15.82 1.15
CA LYS A 15 -8.23 -16.05 -0.08
C LYS A 15 -8.27 -14.84 -1.03
N ASP A 16 -9.43 -14.18 -1.12
CA ASP A 16 -9.66 -13.08 -2.05
C ASP A 16 -9.03 -11.80 -1.53
N CYS A 17 -9.07 -11.58 -0.22
CA CYS A 17 -8.36 -10.47 0.43
C CYS A 17 -6.84 -10.63 0.31
N LEU A 18 -6.30 -11.84 0.49
CA LEU A 18 -4.87 -12.11 0.36
C LEU A 18 -4.39 -11.91 -1.08
N ALA A 19 -5.11 -12.46 -2.06
CA ALA A 19 -4.78 -12.26 -3.48
C ALA A 19 -4.77 -10.77 -3.87
N TYR A 20 -5.72 -9.97 -3.35
CA TYR A 20 -5.72 -8.53 -3.58
C TYR A 20 -4.51 -7.85 -2.95
N ILE A 21 -4.12 -8.23 -1.73
CA ILE A 21 -2.93 -7.67 -1.07
C ILE A 21 -1.67 -7.97 -1.88
N GLU A 22 -1.51 -9.20 -2.38
CA GLU A 22 -0.39 -9.60 -3.23
C GLU A 22 -0.34 -8.81 -4.54
N GLU A 23 -1.50 -8.56 -5.16
CA GLU A 23 -1.62 -7.79 -6.40
C GLU A 23 -1.22 -6.32 -6.23
N VAL A 24 -1.68 -5.67 -5.14
CA VAL A 24 -1.55 -4.21 -4.99
C VAL A 24 -0.36 -3.76 -4.16
N TRP A 25 0.20 -4.65 -3.32
CA TRP A 25 1.34 -4.33 -2.48
C TRP A 25 2.67 -4.71 -3.15
N THR A 26 2.86 -4.26 -4.39
CA THR A 26 4.06 -4.55 -5.20
C THR A 26 5.28 -3.74 -4.76
N ASP A 27 5.05 -2.58 -4.13
CA ASP A 27 6.11 -1.73 -3.61
C ASP A 27 6.10 -1.72 -2.08
N MET A 28 7.11 -2.37 -1.50
CA MET A 28 7.25 -2.51 -0.05
C MET A 28 7.93 -1.31 0.63
N ARG A 29 8.29 -0.25 -0.11
CA ARG A 29 8.92 0.94 0.48
C ARG A 29 7.94 1.67 1.43
N PRO A 30 8.42 2.16 2.59
CA PRO A 30 7.64 3.06 3.43
C PRO A 30 7.15 4.28 2.64
N LEU A 31 5.95 4.78 2.98
CA LEU A 31 5.34 5.90 2.27
C LEU A 31 6.25 7.13 2.19
N SER A 32 6.95 7.46 3.29
CA SER A 32 7.87 8.60 3.35
C SER A 32 9.07 8.45 2.40
N LEU A 33 9.56 7.22 2.18
CA LEU A 33 10.64 6.97 1.24
C LEU A 33 10.15 7.10 -0.20
N ARG A 34 8.97 6.53 -0.51
CA ARG A 34 8.36 6.67 -1.85
C ARG A 34 8.18 8.13 -2.22
N GLN A 35 7.58 8.93 -1.34
CA GLN A 35 7.36 10.36 -1.57
C GLN A 35 8.66 11.13 -1.84
N LYS A 36 9.74 10.84 -1.10
CA LYS A 36 11.05 11.47 -1.33
C LYS A 36 11.63 11.10 -2.69
N MET A 37 11.52 9.84 -3.10
CA MET A 37 12.04 9.38 -4.39
C MET A 37 11.21 9.96 -5.55
N ASP A 38 9.89 10.03 -5.42
CA ASP A 38 9.01 10.64 -6.43
C ASP A 38 9.31 12.14 -6.60
N GLN A 39 9.54 12.86 -5.49
CA GLN A 39 9.95 14.27 -5.53
C GLN A 39 11.31 14.48 -6.23
N GLN A 40 12.27 13.59 -6.00
CA GLN A 40 13.58 13.64 -6.67
C GLN A 40 13.46 13.34 -8.16
N ALA A 41 12.64 12.37 -8.55
CA ALA A 41 12.44 11.98 -9.95
C ALA A 41 11.75 13.07 -10.79
N VAL A 42 10.88 13.88 -10.20
CA VAL A 42 10.17 14.97 -10.89
C VAL A 42 11.03 16.24 -11.02
N ALA A 43 12.04 16.41 -10.17
CA ALA A 43 12.89 17.60 -10.13
C ALA A 43 14.10 17.55 -11.09
N GLY A 44 14.35 16.42 -11.76
CA GLY A 44 15.43 16.22 -12.73
C GLY A 44 14.92 16.16 -14.16
#